data_AF-A0A7C9CGK6-F1
#
_entry.id   AF-A0A7C9CGK6-F1
#
_cell.length_a   1.000
_cell.length_b   1.000
_cell.length_c   1.000
_cell.angle_alpha   90.00
_cell.angle_beta   90.00
_cell.angle_gamma   90.00
#
_symmetry.space_group_name_H-M   'P 1'
#
loop_
_entity.id
_entity.type
_entity.pdbx_description
1 polymer ?
#
loop_
_entity_poly.entity_id
_entity_poly.type
_entity_poly.pdbx_seq_one_letter_code
_entity_poly.pdbx_strand_id
1 'polypeptide(L)'
;PTPADFLRDWGAIVVNADLSKPETIPATLIGIHTVIDCATGRPEEPIKKVDWEGKVALIQCAKAMGIQKFVFFSIHNCDKHPEVPLMQIKYCTERFLQDSELNHITIRLCGFMQVMSWKRSFRVRFFFLHCLNLGIGNSSVNWQV
;
A
#
# COMPACT_ATOMS: atom_id res chain seq x y z
N PRO A 1 6.17 -1.38 22.89
CA PRO A 1 5.45 -0.53 21.93
C PRO A 1 5.61 -1.07 20.51
N THR A 2 4.50 -1.49 19.91
CA THR A 2 4.46 -1.78 18.48
C THR A 2 4.75 -0.47 17.73
N PRO A 3 5.51 -0.48 16.61
CA PRO A 3 5.97 0.78 16.02
C PRO A 3 4.84 1.71 15.52
N ALA A 4 3.59 1.22 15.42
CA ALA A 4 2.39 1.96 15.00
C ALA A 4 1.60 2.59 16.15
N ASP A 5 1.94 2.35 17.42
CA ASP A 5 1.06 2.72 18.55
C ASP A 5 0.79 4.23 18.60
N PHE A 6 1.72 5.07 18.14
CA PHE A 6 1.56 6.52 18.07
C PHE A 6 0.42 6.98 17.12
N LEU A 7 -0.06 6.14 16.20
CA LEU A 7 -1.21 6.46 15.34
C LEU A 7 -2.51 6.46 16.15
N ARG A 8 -2.59 5.62 17.20
CA ARG A 8 -3.74 5.60 18.11
C ARG A 8 -3.83 6.90 18.89
N ASP A 9 -2.69 7.46 19.27
CA ASP A 9 -2.62 8.78 19.92
C ASP A 9 -3.16 9.91 19.02
N TRP A 10 -3.17 9.70 17.71
CA TRP A 10 -3.72 10.65 16.73
C TRP A 10 -5.17 10.35 16.33
N GLY A 11 -5.81 9.38 16.99
CA GLY A 11 -7.20 9.00 16.76
C GLY A 11 -7.41 7.95 15.67
N ALA A 12 -6.35 7.33 15.13
CA ALA A 12 -6.51 6.28 14.13
C ALA A 12 -6.84 4.93 14.77
N ILE A 13 -7.68 4.15 14.07
CA ILE A 13 -7.93 2.74 14.41
C ILE A 13 -6.86 1.89 13.72
N VAL A 14 -5.99 1.27 14.51
CA VAL A 14 -4.90 0.42 14.00
C VAL A 14 -5.35 -1.04 13.99
N VAL A 15 -5.35 -1.65 12.81
CA VAL A 15 -5.66 -3.06 12.61
C VAL A 15 -4.44 -3.77 12.03
N ASN A 16 -4.14 -4.97 12.54
CA ASN A 16 -3.02 -5.75 12.04
C ASN A 16 -3.43 -6.56 10.80
N ALA A 17 -2.65 -6.41 9.72
CA ALA A 17 -2.77 -7.24 8.52
C ALA A 17 -1.44 -7.29 7.76
N ASP A 18 -1.21 -8.42 7.10
CA ASP A 18 0.01 -8.76 6.41
C ASP A 18 -0.31 -9.10 4.95
N LEU A 19 0.24 -8.33 4.00
CA LEU A 19 0.05 -8.59 2.57
C LEU A 19 0.69 -9.91 2.11
N SER A 20 1.67 -10.44 2.86
CA SER A 20 2.23 -11.76 2.59
C SER A 20 1.30 -12.91 3.03
N LYS A 21 0.23 -12.59 3.77
CA LYS A 21 -0.79 -13.52 4.28
C LYS A 21 -2.19 -13.00 3.92
N PRO A 22 -2.66 -13.28 2.68
CA PRO A 22 -3.95 -12.84 2.18
C PRO A 22 -5.14 -13.12 3.11
N GLU A 23 -5.09 -14.20 3.91
CA GLU A 23 -6.13 -14.54 4.88
C GLU A 23 -6.37 -13.46 5.95
N THR A 24 -5.40 -12.58 6.20
CA THR A 24 -5.50 -11.52 7.21
C THR A 24 -6.17 -10.25 6.69
N ILE A 25 -6.30 -10.10 5.37
CA ILE A 25 -6.80 -8.87 4.72
C ILE A 25 -8.31 -8.64 4.94
N PRO A 26 -9.20 -9.64 4.75
CA PRO A 26 -10.64 -9.41 4.78
C PRO A 26 -11.15 -8.76 6.07
N ALA A 27 -10.61 -9.16 7.22
CA ALA A 27 -11.01 -8.64 8.52
C ALA A 27 -10.74 -7.13 8.68
N THR A 28 -9.80 -6.58 7.90
CA THR A 28 -9.42 -5.15 7.96
C THR A 28 -10.27 -4.26 7.08
N LEU A 29 -10.99 -4.84 6.12
CA LEU A 29 -11.79 -4.10 5.13
C LEU A 29 -13.26 -3.93 5.54
N ILE A 30 -13.65 -4.46 6.70
CA ILE A 30 -15.02 -4.38 7.20
C ILE A 30 -15.37 -2.93 7.55
N GLY A 31 -16.41 -2.38 6.91
CA GLY A 31 -16.88 -1.02 7.15
C GLY A 31 -15.99 0.07 6.54
N ILE A 32 -15.10 -0.28 5.63
CA ILE A 32 -14.26 0.67 4.89
C ILE A 32 -14.99 1.21 3.67
N HIS A 33 -14.96 2.53 3.46
CA HIS A 33 -15.44 3.15 2.23
C HIS A 33 -14.32 3.30 1.17
N THR A 34 -13.11 3.65 1.61
CA THR A 34 -11.98 3.96 0.72
C THR A 34 -10.70 3.29 1.19
N VAL A 35 -9.99 2.66 0.27
CA VAL A 35 -8.68 2.04 0.53
C VAL A 35 -7.60 2.88 -0.15
N ILE A 36 -6.52 3.17 0.57
CA ILE A 36 -5.33 3.85 0.05
C ILE A 36 -4.15 2.90 0.17
N ASP A 37 -3.66 2.40 -0.95
CA ASP A 37 -2.55 1.44 -1.01
C ASP A 37 -1.22 2.14 -1.34
N CYS A 38 -0.38 2.26 -0.30
CA CYS A 38 1.02 2.71 -0.40
C CYS A 38 2.03 1.60 -0.07
N ALA A 39 1.60 0.33 -0.09
CA ALA A 39 2.46 -0.77 0.32
C ALA A 39 3.48 -1.13 -0.76
N THR A 40 4.70 -1.45 -0.32
CA THR A 40 5.79 -1.98 -1.14
C THR A 40 6.56 -2.99 -0.30
N GLY A 41 6.94 -4.11 -0.91
CA GLY A 41 7.82 -5.08 -0.30
C GLY A 41 9.20 -4.48 -0.03
N ARG A 42 9.86 -5.00 1.01
CA ARG A 42 11.25 -4.61 1.29
C ARG A 42 12.22 -5.33 0.34
N PRO A 43 13.43 -4.80 0.11
CA PRO A 43 14.44 -5.48 -0.71
C PRO A 43 14.78 -6.90 -0.22
N GLU A 44 14.69 -7.13 1.09
CA GLU A 44 14.92 -8.43 1.73
C GLU A 44 13.74 -9.43 1.58
N GLU A 45 12.57 -8.99 1.12
CA GLU A 45 11.39 -9.84 0.96
C GLU A 45 11.18 -10.21 -0.52
N PRO A 46 10.59 -11.38 -0.82
CA PRO A 46 10.27 -11.75 -2.19
C PRO A 46 9.23 -10.77 -2.76
N ILE A 47 9.67 -9.86 -3.63
CA ILE A 47 8.86 -8.79 -4.24
C ILE A 47 7.56 -9.34 -4.84
N LYS A 48 7.60 -10.51 -5.51
CA LYS A 48 6.40 -11.14 -6.08
C LYS A 48 5.34 -11.49 -5.04
N LYS A 49 5.73 -11.94 -3.85
CA LYS A 49 4.75 -12.37 -2.85
C LYS A 49 3.99 -11.17 -2.27
N VAL A 50 4.71 -10.10 -1.94
CA VAL A 50 4.11 -8.93 -1.29
C VAL A 50 3.51 -7.98 -2.33
N ASP A 51 4.28 -7.57 -3.35
CA ASP A 51 3.85 -6.57 -4.33
C ASP A 51 2.92 -7.12 -5.41
N TRP A 52 2.95 -8.42 -5.70
CA TRP A 52 2.05 -9.01 -6.69
C TRP A 52 0.92 -9.80 -6.02
N GLU A 53 1.20 -10.95 -5.40
CA GLU A 53 0.16 -11.82 -4.83
C GLU A 53 -0.66 -11.10 -3.74
N GLY A 54 0.01 -10.41 -2.82
CA GLY A 54 -0.64 -9.63 -1.77
C GLY A 54 -1.52 -8.51 -2.31
N LYS A 55 -1.08 -7.79 -3.36
CA LYS A 55 -1.90 -6.74 -3.98
C LYS A 55 -3.08 -7.30 -4.75
N VAL A 56 -2.90 -8.38 -5.50
CA VAL A 56 -4.00 -9.06 -6.20
C VAL A 56 -5.06 -9.49 -5.18
N ALA A 57 -4.66 -10.09 -4.07
CA ALA A 57 -5.57 -10.46 -2.99
C ALA A 57 -6.28 -9.24 -2.38
N LEU A 58 -5.56 -8.14 -2.13
CA LEU A 58 -6.14 -6.90 -1.59
C LEU A 58 -7.21 -6.33 -2.53
N ILE A 59 -6.93 -6.28 -3.82
CA ILE A 59 -7.84 -5.75 -4.85
C ILE A 59 -9.08 -6.65 -4.97
N GLN A 60 -8.89 -7.97 -5.00
CA GLN A 60 -9.99 -8.93 -5.02
C GLN A 60 -10.87 -8.83 -3.76
N CYS A 61 -10.26 -8.71 -2.58
CA CYS A 61 -10.98 -8.50 -1.34
C CYS A 61 -11.74 -7.17 -1.34
N ALA A 62 -11.12 -6.09 -1.82
CA ALA A 62 -11.76 -4.78 -1.95
C ALA A 62 -12.97 -4.83 -2.89
N LYS A 63 -12.88 -5.57 -4.00
CA LYS A 63 -13.99 -5.85 -4.90
C LYS A 63 -15.10 -6.64 -4.22
N ALA A 64 -14.76 -7.74 -3.54
CA ALA A 64 -15.73 -8.59 -2.85
C ALA A 64 -16.47 -7.86 -1.72
N MET A 65 -15.79 -6.93 -1.03
CA MET A 65 -16.36 -6.12 0.05
C MET A 65 -17.12 -4.87 -0.44
N GLY A 66 -17.13 -4.59 -1.74
CA GLY A 66 -17.85 -3.44 -2.30
C GLY A 66 -17.24 -2.08 -1.96
N ILE A 67 -15.91 -2.01 -1.85
CA ILE A 67 -15.18 -0.75 -1.60
C ILE A 67 -15.49 0.26 -2.71
N GLN A 68 -15.86 1.48 -2.33
CA GLN A 68 -16.33 2.52 -3.25
C GLN A 68 -15.20 3.27 -3.96
N LYS A 69 -14.01 3.29 -3.36
CA LYS A 69 -12.84 3.97 -3.94
C LYS A 69 -11.55 3.28 -3.55
N PHE A 70 -10.68 3.03 -4.52
CA PHE A 70 -9.35 2.45 -4.31
C PHE A 70 -8.27 3.40 -4.84
N VAL A 71 -7.39 3.91 -3.99
CA VAL A 71 -6.28 4.78 -4.40
C VAL A 71 -4.99 3.96 -4.43
N PHE A 72 -4.37 3.87 -5.60
CA PHE A 72 -3.15 3.10 -5.82
C PHE A 72 -1.99 4.01 -6.18
N PHE A 73 -0.85 3.83 -5.51
CA PHE A 73 0.39 4.52 -5.84
C PHE A 73 1.28 3.68 -6.74
N SER A 74 1.53 4.19 -7.95
CA SER A 74 2.38 3.59 -8.96
C SER A 74 3.59 4.48 -9.29
N ILE A 75 4.48 3.98 -10.14
CA ILE A 75 5.72 4.65 -10.52
C ILE A 75 5.58 5.26 -11.92
N HIS A 76 6.08 6.48 -12.09
CA HIS A 76 6.14 7.16 -13.37
C HIS A 76 6.95 6.35 -14.41
N ASN A 77 6.44 6.24 -15.65
CA ASN A 77 7.03 5.47 -16.76
C ASN A 77 7.26 3.97 -16.46
N CYS A 78 6.43 3.32 -15.64
CA CYS A 78 6.51 1.88 -15.39
C CYS A 78 6.36 1.01 -16.65
N ASP A 79 5.67 1.52 -17.67
CA ASP A 79 5.46 0.89 -18.98
C ASP A 79 6.70 0.85 -19.87
N LYS A 80 7.65 1.76 -19.67
CA LYS A 80 8.84 1.90 -20.52
C LYS A 80 10.04 1.07 -20.06
N HIS A 81 9.97 0.50 -18.85
CA HIS A 81 11.07 -0.21 -18.21
C HIS A 81 10.67 -1.61 -17.71
N PRO A 82 10.21 -2.51 -18.58
CA PRO A 82 9.81 -3.86 -18.20
C PRO A 82 10.98 -4.72 -17.68
N GLU A 83 12.22 -4.33 -17.97
CA GLU A 83 13.44 -4.99 -17.49
C GLU A 83 13.62 -4.91 -15.97
N VAL A 84 12.98 -3.94 -15.32
CA VAL A 84 13.03 -3.77 -13.86
C VAL A 84 11.84 -4.51 -13.22
N PRO A 85 12.05 -5.57 -12.41
CA PRO A 85 10.97 -6.39 -11.88
C PRO A 85 9.90 -5.61 -11.11
N LEU A 86 10.30 -4.58 -10.36
CA LEU A 86 9.37 -3.73 -9.61
C LEU A 86 8.48 -2.91 -10.55
N MET A 87 9.05 -2.35 -11.63
CA MET A 87 8.31 -1.57 -12.63
C MET A 87 7.29 -2.45 -13.35
N GLN A 88 7.71 -3.66 -13.74
CA GLN A 88 6.82 -4.65 -14.34
C GLN A 88 5.65 -5.00 -13.42
N ILE A 89 5.91 -5.26 -12.14
CA ILE A 89 4.84 -5.59 -11.17
C ILE A 89 3.86 -4.42 -11.02
N LYS A 90 4.35 -3.18 -10.85
CA LYS A 90 3.45 -2.02 -10.74
C LYS A 90 2.62 -1.83 -12.02
N TYR A 91 3.22 -1.98 -13.20
CA TYR A 91 2.49 -1.93 -14.47
C TYR A 91 1.42 -3.03 -14.57
N CYS A 92 1.74 -4.26 -14.17
CA CYS A 92 0.76 -5.35 -14.11
C CYS A 92 -0.36 -5.06 -13.09
N THR A 93 -0.04 -4.45 -11.94
CA THR A 93 -1.06 -4.07 -10.94
C THR A 93 -1.98 -2.97 -11.47
N GLU A 94 -1.46 -1.99 -12.21
CA GLU A 94 -2.30 -0.97 -12.86
C GLU A 94 -3.29 -1.60 -13.83
N ARG A 95 -2.83 -2.54 -14.66
CA ARG A 95 -3.69 -3.30 -15.58
C ARG A 95 -4.75 -4.10 -14.82
N PHE A 96 -4.33 -4.81 -13.78
CA PHE A 96 -5.26 -5.59 -12.95
C PHE A 96 -6.32 -4.73 -12.26
N LEU A 97 -5.97 -3.51 -11.82
CA LEU A 97 -6.93 -2.54 -11.28
C LEU A 97 -7.93 -2.07 -12.34
N GLN A 98 -7.46 -1.80 -13.56
CA GLN A 98 -8.33 -1.45 -14.69
C GLN A 98 -9.31 -2.57 -15.01
N ASP A 99 -8.84 -3.82 -15.03
CA ASP A 99 -9.65 -5.00 -15.31
C ASP A 99 -10.58 -5.37 -14.15
N SER A 100 -10.28 -4.92 -12.92
CA SER A 100 -11.08 -5.24 -11.74
C SER A 100 -12.43 -4.52 -11.69
N GLU A 101 -12.64 -3.49 -12.54
CA GLU A 101 -13.82 -2.62 -12.55
C GLU A 101 -14.09 -1.88 -11.23
N LEU A 102 -13.13 -1.89 -10.30
CA LEU A 102 -13.20 -1.05 -9.11
C LEU A 102 -13.05 0.42 -9.48
N ASN A 103 -13.83 1.27 -8.82
CA ASN A 103 -13.62 2.71 -8.91
C ASN A 103 -12.27 3.05 -8.24
N HIS A 104 -11.26 3.33 -9.06
CA HIS A 104 -9.89 3.48 -8.60
C HIS A 104 -9.24 4.76 -9.13
N ILE A 105 -8.26 5.24 -8.37
CA ILE A 105 -7.41 6.37 -8.73
C ILE A 105 -5.96 5.88 -8.67
N THR A 106 -5.31 5.82 -9.82
CA THR A 106 -3.88 5.48 -9.91
C THR A 106 -3.06 6.75 -9.94
N ILE A 107 -2.24 6.97 -8.92
CA ILE A 107 -1.33 8.11 -8.81
C ILE A 107 0.06 7.61 -9.20
N ARG A 108 0.55 8.04 -10.36
CA ARG A 108 1.92 7.77 -10.82
C ARG A 108 2.88 8.81 -10.24
N LEU A 109 3.61 8.43 -9.21
CA LEU A 109 4.58 9.31 -8.57
C LEU A 109 5.92 9.29 -9.32
N CYS A 110 6.55 10.46 -9.41
CA CYS A 110 7.96 10.58 -9.78
C CYS A 110 8.84 10.29 -8.55
N GLY A 111 10.11 9.93 -8.78
CA GLY A 111 11.05 9.48 -7.75
C GLY A 111 10.94 10.25 -6.42
N PHE A 112 10.71 9.52 -5.34
CA PHE A 112 10.55 10.10 -4.01
C PHE A 112 11.92 10.59 -3.51
N MET A 113 12.10 11.91 -3.42
CA MET A 113 13.34 12.55 -2.96
C MET A 113 13.49 12.56 -1.43
N GLN A 114 12.95 11.57 -0.73
CA GLN A 114 13.33 11.36 0.67
C GLN A 114 14.57 10.49 0.66
N VAL A 115 15.72 11.18 0.72
CA VAL A 115 17.10 10.70 0.78
C VAL A 115 17.22 9.17 0.92
N MET A 116 17.77 8.56 -0.13
CA MET A 116 18.41 7.25 -0.09
C MET A 116 19.59 7.33 0.89
N SER A 117 19.32 7.26 2.18
CA SER A 117 20.33 7.07 3.21
C SER A 117 19.68 6.45 4.43
N TRP A 118 20.23 5.30 4.76
CA TRP A 118 20.57 4.92 6.13
C TRP A 118 19.49 4.27 7.00
N LYS A 119 19.80 3.03 7.37
CA LYS A 119 19.45 2.43 8.66
C LYS A 119 19.55 3.50 9.77
N ARG A 120 18.52 3.57 10.62
CA ARG A 120 18.42 4.34 11.88
C ARG A 120 17.93 5.80 11.77
N SER A 121 16.70 5.97 12.27
CA SER A 121 16.29 7.00 13.23
C SER A 121 16.65 8.46 12.93
N PHE A 122 15.73 9.26 12.34
CA PHE A 122 15.06 10.38 13.03
C PHE A 122 14.05 11.11 12.11
N ARG A 123 13.15 11.83 12.77
CA ARG A 123 11.86 12.41 12.38
C ARG A 123 12.01 13.86 11.85
N VAL A 124 11.50 14.19 10.66
CA VAL A 124 11.06 15.55 10.28
C VAL A 124 9.78 15.49 9.44
N ARG A 125 8.79 16.29 9.84
CA ARG A 125 7.43 16.39 9.28
C ARG A 125 7.40 17.37 8.11
N PHE A 126 6.79 16.98 6.99
CA PHE A 126 6.16 17.90 6.04
C PHE A 126 4.85 17.30 5.54
N PHE A 127 3.81 18.13 5.50
CA PHE A 127 2.41 17.73 5.44
C PHE A 127 1.94 17.62 3.98
N PHE A 128 2.02 16.42 3.41
CA PHE A 128 1.20 16.02 2.27
C PHE A 128 0.98 14.50 2.37
N LEU A 129 -0.28 14.12 2.66
CA LEU A 129 -0.79 12.76 2.79
C LEU A 129 0.05 11.82 3.68
N HIS A 130 -0.37 11.71 4.94
CA HIS A 130 0.20 10.86 5.99
C HIS A 130 -0.06 9.35 5.74
N CYS A 131 0.24 8.86 4.54
CA CYS A 131 0.43 7.45 4.24
C CYS A 131 1.90 7.24 3.88
N LEU A 132 2.79 7.75 4.74
CA LEU A 132 4.18 7.33 4.72
C LEU A 132 4.22 5.97 5.40
N ASN A 133 4.52 4.97 4.59
CA ASN A 133 4.87 3.61 4.94
C ASN A 133 6.01 3.63 6.01
N LEU A 134 5.62 3.84 7.27
CA LEU A 134 6.48 3.58 8.42
C LEU A 134 6.65 2.07 8.43
N GLY A 135 7.89 1.61 8.32
CA GLY A 135 8.27 0.22 8.14
C GLY A 135 7.70 -0.72 9.20
N ILE A 136 6.43 -1.08 9.04
CA ILE A 136 5.67 -2.02 9.84
C ILE A 136 5.11 -3.00 8.84
N GLY A 137 5.88 -4.07 8.61
CA GLY A 137 5.20 -5.31 8.25
C GLY A 137 4.16 -5.54 9.34
N ASN A 138 2.89 -5.66 8.93
CA ASN A 138 1.72 -6.02 9.74
C ASN A 138 0.70 -4.95 10.14
N SER A 139 0.60 -3.76 9.55
CA SER A 139 -0.52 -2.86 9.92
C SER A 139 -1.14 -2.13 8.74
N SER A 140 -2.44 -2.39 8.52
CA SER A 140 -3.32 -1.58 7.67
C SER A 140 -3.97 -0.51 8.54
N VAL A 141 -3.78 0.76 8.18
CA VAL A 141 -4.35 1.90 8.92
C VAL A 141 -5.71 2.23 8.33
N ASN A 142 -6.76 2.06 9.14
CA ASN A 142 -8.12 2.43 8.77
C ASN A 142 -8.40 3.86 9.27
N TRP A 143 -8.58 4.80 8.34
CA TRP A 143 -9.03 6.15 8.64
C TRP A 143 -10.55 6.21 8.45
N GLN A 144 -11.29 6.09 9.55
CA GLN A 144 -12.68 6.57 9.60
C GLN A 144 -12.62 8.06 9.94
N VAL A 145 -13.14 8.90 9.03
CA VAL A 145 -13.45 10.31 9.30
C VAL A 145 -14.83 10.39 9.92
#